data_AF-A0A970Z7F4-F1
#
_entry.id   AF-A0A970Z7F4-F1
#
_cell.length_a   1.000
_cell.length_b   1.000
_cell.length_c   1.000
_cell.angle_alpha   90.00
_cell.angle_beta   90.00
_cell.angle_gamma   90.00
#
_symmetry.space_group_name_H-M   'P 1'
#
loop_
_entity.id
_entity.type
_entity.pdbx_description
1 polymer ?
#
loop_
_entity_poly.entity_id
_entity_poly.type
_entity_poly.pdbx_seq_one_letter_code
_entity_poly.pdbx_strand_id
1 'polypeptide(L)'
;MDGRMATSTQTANGAAGGTRSGLTVGPLGPGEHAEAAFRFGASFLQTPQWAAVKPDWTAESLGWRTADGDLVGSALVLHRRLPGSGGRTLAYLPEGPSLPWADVASAPADWLDPLLAHLRSRRAFAVRMGPLVPLYRWRAGTAKRGLADPATSRLADLTADVEDATGTALVTALRATGWTQLGGGEGFTAGQPDHVVQIPLLGRTVDDLRAGMNQEWRRNLRRAAQAGVVVRRGDAADLETFHALYAETAGRDHFTPRPRSYFTRMWRAFHPESDGTGDAGPAGTSAGGPAEAPTGSPVGGRPELRLYLAELDGEALAAATVVTLARHAWYGYGASTSRRRDARASNAVQWQALQDAVADGCHVYDLRGIGSTLDPGSPLAGLLRFKLGTGGEVVRYVGEWELSLSRTWHTAFRTGMAAQSRVRAMRKRTAGRATGGTTPASGTQAPSTGGES
;
A
#
# COMPACT_ATOMS: atom_id res chain seq x y z
N MET A 1 19.50 -39.65 34.17
CA MET A 1 18.69 -38.84 35.10
C MET A 1 18.95 -37.37 34.74
N ASP A 2 18.68 -36.93 33.51
CA ASP A 2 17.37 -36.62 32.92
C ASP A 2 16.50 -35.71 33.80
N GLY A 3 16.68 -34.40 33.59
CA GLY A 3 15.81 -33.35 34.12
C GLY A 3 15.43 -32.39 32.98
N ARG A 4 14.46 -32.80 32.16
CA ARG A 4 13.81 -31.93 31.18
C ARG A 4 12.87 -30.98 31.94
N MET A 5 13.21 -29.69 32.01
CA MET A 5 12.24 -28.66 32.35
C MET A 5 11.45 -28.29 31.09
N ALA A 6 10.14 -28.50 31.18
CA ALA A 6 9.18 -28.27 30.11
C ALA A 6 9.07 -26.77 29.77
N THR A 7 9.33 -26.44 28.51
CA THR A 7 8.90 -25.20 27.88
C THR A 7 7.39 -25.25 27.67
N SER A 8 6.66 -24.39 28.39
CA SER A 8 5.22 -24.25 28.26
C SER A 8 4.89 -23.45 27.00
N THR A 9 4.86 -24.14 25.86
CA THR A 9 4.35 -23.61 24.59
C THR A 9 2.83 -23.59 24.68
N GLN A 10 2.24 -22.44 25.00
CA GLN A 10 0.81 -22.23 24.82
C GLN A 10 0.57 -22.01 23.32
N THR A 11 0.30 -23.12 22.64
CA THR A 11 -0.17 -23.15 21.27
C THR A 11 -1.45 -22.33 21.16
N ALA A 12 -1.43 -21.35 20.26
CA ALA A 12 -2.64 -20.71 19.74
C ALA A 12 -3.53 -21.82 19.18
N ASN A 13 -4.61 -22.08 19.89
CA ASN A 13 -5.57 -23.13 19.55
C ASN A 13 -6.24 -22.75 18.23
N GLY A 14 -6.18 -23.65 17.25
CA GLY A 14 -6.88 -23.51 15.98
C GLY A 14 -8.38 -23.44 16.24
N ALA A 15 -9.01 -22.34 15.82
CA ALA A 15 -10.44 -22.33 15.60
C ALA A 15 -10.68 -22.93 14.21
N ALA A 16 -11.32 -24.09 14.22
CA ALA A 16 -11.70 -24.88 13.07
C ALA A 16 -12.57 -24.09 12.07
N GLY A 17 -12.43 -24.44 10.79
CA GLY A 17 -13.32 -24.03 9.72
C GLY A 17 -14.75 -24.52 9.95
N GLY A 18 -15.55 -23.71 10.63
CA GLY A 18 -17.00 -23.83 10.70
C GLY A 18 -17.64 -22.80 9.78
N THR A 19 -18.60 -23.25 8.97
CA THR A 19 -19.53 -22.38 8.23
C THR A 19 -20.21 -21.43 9.22
N ARG A 20 -19.95 -20.13 9.11
CA ARG A 20 -20.62 -19.10 9.92
C ARG A 20 -21.90 -18.68 9.21
N SER A 21 -22.91 -19.53 9.25
CA SER A 21 -24.25 -19.16 8.76
C SER A 21 -24.80 -18.01 9.60
N GLY A 22 -25.34 -16.97 8.95
CA GLY A 22 -26.01 -15.85 9.63
C GLY A 22 -25.17 -14.58 9.82
N LEU A 23 -24.06 -14.41 9.10
CA LEU A 23 -23.34 -13.14 9.07
C LEU A 23 -24.22 -12.01 8.51
N THR A 24 -24.18 -10.86 9.17
CA THR A 24 -24.83 -9.63 8.71
C THR A 24 -23.79 -8.56 8.40
N VAL A 25 -24.05 -7.74 7.37
CA VAL A 25 -23.21 -6.59 7.02
C VAL A 25 -24.03 -5.33 7.20
N GLY A 26 -23.45 -4.34 7.88
CA GLY A 26 -24.11 -3.06 8.12
C GLY A 26 -23.12 -1.94 8.43
N PRO A 27 -23.64 -0.71 8.61
CA PRO A 27 -22.83 0.47 8.90
C PRO A 27 -21.98 0.32 10.17
N LEU A 28 -20.77 0.85 10.11
CA LEU A 28 -19.80 0.87 11.21
C LEU A 28 -19.41 2.33 11.51
N GLY A 29 -19.43 2.72 12.79
CA GLY A 29 -19.00 4.07 13.17
C GLY A 29 -17.49 4.29 12.89
N PRO A 30 -17.01 5.52 12.62
CA PRO A 30 -15.60 5.75 12.30
C PRO A 30 -14.62 5.28 13.38
N GLY A 31 -14.95 5.46 14.66
CA GLY A 31 -14.12 4.99 15.78
C GLY A 31 -14.03 3.46 15.83
N GLU A 32 -15.18 2.79 15.73
CA GLU A 32 -15.26 1.32 15.69
C GLU A 32 -14.56 0.74 14.46
N HIS A 33 -14.66 1.41 13.31
CA HIS A 33 -13.95 1.01 12.10
C HIS A 33 -12.43 1.16 12.24
N ALA A 34 -11.93 2.23 12.87
CA ALA A 34 -10.50 2.36 13.12
C ALA A 34 -9.98 1.23 14.03
N GLU A 35 -10.72 0.90 15.08
CA GLU A 35 -10.37 -0.24 15.95
C GLU A 35 -10.41 -1.58 15.21
N ALA A 36 -11.45 -1.81 14.40
CA ALA A 36 -11.58 -3.01 13.58
C ALA A 36 -10.44 -3.13 12.56
N ALA A 37 -10.07 -2.01 11.91
CA ALA A 37 -8.98 -1.97 10.96
C ALA A 37 -7.64 -2.36 11.62
N PHE A 38 -7.39 -1.91 12.84
CA PHE A 38 -6.23 -2.35 13.62
C PHE A 38 -6.32 -3.84 13.99
N ARG A 39 -7.45 -4.26 14.57
CA ARG A 39 -7.68 -5.62 15.06
C ARG A 39 -7.54 -6.67 13.97
N PHE A 40 -8.08 -6.40 12.78
CA PHE A 40 -8.07 -7.30 11.64
C PHE A 40 -6.87 -7.11 10.69
N GLY A 41 -5.91 -6.26 11.05
CA GLY A 41 -4.69 -6.04 10.27
C GLY A 41 -4.96 -5.48 8.87
N ALA A 42 -5.89 -4.54 8.77
CA ALA A 42 -6.30 -3.91 7.53
C ALA A 42 -5.16 -3.15 6.83
N SER A 43 -5.30 -2.94 5.52
CA SER A 43 -4.55 -1.90 4.83
C SER A 43 -4.90 -0.52 5.38
N PHE A 44 -3.94 0.41 5.38
CA PHE A 44 -4.25 1.81 5.65
C PHE A 44 -5.28 2.39 4.67
N LEU A 45 -5.45 1.81 3.48
CA LEU A 45 -6.48 2.17 2.50
C LEU A 45 -7.90 1.77 2.91
N GLN A 46 -8.02 0.89 3.91
CA GLN A 46 -9.28 0.43 4.50
C GLN A 46 -9.62 1.17 5.80
N THR A 47 -9.06 2.36 6.01
CA THR A 47 -9.31 3.17 7.22
C THR A 47 -10.21 4.37 6.94
N PRO A 48 -10.99 4.86 7.93
CA PRO A 48 -11.76 6.09 7.80
C PRO A 48 -10.91 7.31 7.38
N GLN A 49 -9.64 7.37 7.82
CA GLN A 49 -8.69 8.42 7.44
C GLN A 49 -8.48 8.44 5.91
N TRP A 50 -8.41 7.27 5.28
CA TRP A 50 -8.25 7.20 3.83
C TRP A 50 -9.47 7.75 3.07
N ALA A 51 -10.68 7.66 3.63
CA ALA A 51 -11.86 8.28 3.04
C ALA A 51 -11.68 9.79 2.85
N ALA A 52 -11.10 10.48 3.83
CA ALA A 52 -10.85 11.92 3.78
C ALA A 52 -9.83 12.32 2.70
N VAL A 53 -8.99 11.39 2.24
CA VAL A 53 -8.05 11.61 1.14
C VAL A 53 -8.75 11.57 -0.24
N LYS A 54 -9.96 11.00 -0.31
CA LYS A 54 -10.72 10.76 -1.56
C LYS A 54 -11.97 11.65 -1.65
N PRO A 55 -11.83 12.97 -1.86
CA PRO A 55 -12.96 13.91 -1.82
C PRO A 55 -14.00 13.67 -2.94
N ASP A 56 -13.57 13.08 -4.06
CA ASP A 56 -14.46 12.78 -5.20
C ASP A 56 -15.26 11.47 -5.01
N TRP A 57 -15.06 10.78 -3.88
CA TRP A 57 -15.72 9.53 -3.55
C TRP A 57 -16.59 9.73 -2.32
N THR A 58 -17.77 9.10 -2.31
CA THR A 58 -18.55 8.97 -1.07
C THR A 58 -18.09 7.71 -0.36
N ALA A 59 -17.76 7.79 0.92
CA ALA A 59 -17.29 6.64 1.68
C ALA A 59 -18.37 6.06 2.59
N GLU A 60 -18.33 4.75 2.79
CA GLU A 60 -19.14 3.99 3.72
C GLU A 60 -18.24 3.03 4.50
N SER A 61 -18.37 3.03 5.83
CA SER A 61 -17.68 2.07 6.70
C SER A 61 -18.65 0.94 7.03
N LEU A 62 -18.23 -0.30 6.80
CA LEU A 62 -19.05 -1.49 7.02
C LEU A 62 -18.37 -2.47 7.97
N GLY A 63 -19.19 -3.22 8.71
CA GLY A 63 -18.76 -4.29 9.59
C GLY A 63 -19.53 -5.58 9.35
N TRP A 64 -18.86 -6.73 9.48
CA TRP A 64 -19.48 -8.05 9.51
C TRP A 64 -19.74 -8.43 10.96
N ARG A 65 -20.98 -8.79 11.29
CA ARG A 65 -21.36 -9.25 12.62
C ARG A 65 -21.89 -10.68 12.61
N THR A 66 -21.53 -11.45 13.64
CA THR A 66 -22.16 -12.74 13.94
C THR A 66 -23.61 -12.53 14.40
N ALA A 67 -24.36 -13.63 14.54
CA ALA A 67 -25.71 -13.58 15.11
C ALA A 67 -25.72 -13.01 16.54
N ASP A 68 -24.65 -13.23 17.31
CA ASP A 68 -24.47 -12.71 18.67
C ASP A 68 -24.02 -11.23 18.71
N GLY A 69 -23.77 -10.62 17.54
CA GLY A 69 -23.40 -9.20 17.41
C GLY A 69 -21.88 -8.94 17.36
N ASP A 70 -21.05 -9.97 17.47
CA ASP A 70 -19.60 -9.85 17.46
C ASP A 70 -19.09 -9.36 16.11
N LEU A 71 -18.27 -8.31 16.13
CA LEU A 71 -17.61 -7.81 14.93
C LEU A 71 -16.47 -8.75 14.51
N VAL A 72 -16.53 -9.27 13.28
CA VAL A 72 -15.59 -10.28 12.75
C VAL A 72 -14.94 -9.88 11.43
N GLY A 73 -15.22 -8.68 10.95
CA GLY A 73 -14.60 -8.11 9.76
C GLY A 73 -15.03 -6.67 9.55
N SER A 74 -14.28 -5.94 8.73
CA SER A 74 -14.60 -4.55 8.40
C SER A 74 -14.18 -4.16 6.98
N ALA A 75 -14.78 -3.10 6.46
CA ALA A 75 -14.44 -2.56 5.16
C ALA A 75 -14.67 -1.05 5.06
N LEU A 76 -13.78 -0.40 4.32
CA LEU A 76 -14.06 0.90 3.71
C LEU A 76 -14.53 0.68 2.28
N VAL A 77 -15.76 1.10 1.98
CA VAL A 77 -16.30 1.15 0.62
C VAL A 77 -16.25 2.58 0.11
N LEU A 78 -15.57 2.78 -1.01
CA LEU A 78 -15.57 4.02 -1.77
C LEU A 78 -16.56 3.92 -2.93
N HIS A 79 -17.55 4.79 -2.95
CA HIS A 79 -18.57 4.87 -3.98
C HIS A 79 -18.25 5.97 -4.99
N ARG A 80 -18.05 5.58 -6.25
CA ARG A 80 -17.95 6.51 -7.37
C ARG A 80 -19.26 6.55 -8.12
N ARG A 81 -19.90 7.72 -8.12
CA ARG A 81 -21.13 7.97 -8.88
C ARG A 81 -20.85 7.98 -10.37
N LEU A 82 -21.73 7.35 -11.14
CA LEU A 82 -21.76 7.49 -12.59
C LEU A 82 -22.69 8.68 -12.95
N PRO A 83 -22.20 9.77 -13.57
CA PRO A 83 -23.05 10.89 -13.95
C PRO A 83 -24.23 10.46 -14.83
N GLY A 84 -25.43 11.01 -14.58
CA GLY A 84 -26.65 10.69 -15.33
C GLY A 84 -27.27 9.31 -15.06
N SER A 85 -26.71 8.50 -14.14
CA SER A 85 -27.16 7.12 -13.90
C SER A 85 -28.30 6.95 -12.88
N GLY A 86 -28.89 8.05 -12.39
CA GLY A 86 -29.89 8.00 -11.31
C GLY A 86 -29.30 7.56 -9.96
N GLY A 87 -28.06 7.95 -9.67
CA GLY A 87 -27.40 7.69 -8.38
C GLY A 87 -26.74 6.31 -8.26
N ARG A 88 -26.47 5.62 -9.37
CA ARG A 88 -25.76 4.34 -9.35
C ARG A 88 -24.27 4.53 -9.17
N THR A 89 -23.64 3.59 -8.49
CA THR A 89 -22.22 3.70 -8.10
C THR A 89 -21.41 2.46 -8.46
N LEU A 90 -20.14 2.66 -8.77
CA LEU A 90 -19.12 1.63 -8.59
C LEU A 90 -18.73 1.61 -7.11
N ALA A 91 -18.86 0.47 -6.45
CA ALA A 91 -18.35 0.27 -5.09
C ALA A 91 -16.93 -0.29 -5.16
N TYR A 92 -15.97 0.39 -4.55
CA TYR A 92 -14.56 0.02 -4.56
C TYR A 92 -14.01 -0.13 -3.14
N LEU A 93 -13.41 -1.28 -2.86
CA LEU A 93 -12.78 -1.64 -1.59
C LEU A 93 -11.26 -1.79 -1.83
N PRO A 94 -10.49 -0.68 -1.85
CA PRO A 94 -9.05 -0.74 -2.12
C PRO A 94 -8.32 -1.53 -1.04
N GLU A 95 -7.58 -2.57 -1.43
CA GLU A 95 -6.83 -3.43 -0.50
C GLU A 95 -7.68 -4.11 0.60
N GLY A 96 -8.99 -4.20 0.39
CA GLY A 96 -9.93 -4.81 1.32
C GLY A 96 -10.90 -5.75 0.64
N PRO A 97 -11.92 -6.23 1.38
CA PRO A 97 -12.20 -5.97 2.80
C PRO A 97 -11.19 -6.62 3.77
N SER A 98 -11.30 -6.30 5.06
CA SER A 98 -10.50 -6.89 6.14
C SER A 98 -11.28 -8.06 6.75
N LEU A 99 -11.08 -9.25 6.18
CA LEU A 99 -11.79 -10.49 6.52
C LEU A 99 -10.82 -11.63 6.84
N PRO A 100 -11.25 -12.66 7.58
CA PRO A 100 -10.49 -13.90 7.75
C PRO A 100 -10.51 -14.71 6.44
N TRP A 101 -9.59 -14.41 5.53
CA TRP A 101 -9.63 -14.90 4.15
C TRP A 101 -9.55 -16.43 3.99
N ALA A 102 -9.04 -17.17 4.98
CA ALA A 102 -9.12 -18.63 4.99
C ALA A 102 -10.57 -19.14 5.11
N ASP A 103 -11.38 -18.50 5.96
CA ASP A 103 -12.80 -18.80 6.11
C ASP A 103 -13.59 -18.33 4.87
N VAL A 104 -13.24 -17.16 4.32
CA VAL A 104 -13.85 -16.64 3.08
C VAL A 104 -13.56 -17.56 1.90
N ALA A 105 -12.34 -18.09 1.77
CA ALA A 105 -11.98 -19.01 0.70
C ALA A 105 -12.77 -20.34 0.80
N SER A 106 -13.09 -20.77 2.03
CA SER A 106 -13.83 -22.00 2.30
C SER A 106 -15.33 -21.85 2.08
N ALA A 107 -15.90 -20.68 2.40
CA ALA A 107 -17.34 -20.40 2.29
C ALA A 107 -17.58 -18.98 1.75
N PRO A 108 -17.27 -18.68 0.47
CA PRO A 108 -17.30 -17.32 -0.07
C PRO A 108 -18.69 -16.68 -0.02
N ALA A 109 -19.76 -17.47 -0.21
CA ALA A 109 -21.12 -16.98 -0.19
C ALA A 109 -21.50 -16.42 1.20
N ASP A 110 -21.19 -17.15 2.28
CA ASP A 110 -21.51 -16.74 3.66
C ASP A 110 -20.92 -15.37 4.01
N TRP A 111 -19.73 -15.06 3.49
CA TRP A 111 -19.04 -13.80 3.76
C TRP A 111 -19.37 -12.68 2.77
N LEU A 112 -19.45 -12.99 1.47
CA LEU A 112 -19.57 -11.98 0.43
C LEU A 112 -21.03 -11.64 0.09
N ASP A 113 -21.97 -12.59 0.16
CA ASP A 113 -23.36 -12.31 -0.21
C ASP A 113 -24.03 -11.25 0.66
N PRO A 114 -23.83 -11.18 1.99
CA PRO A 114 -24.34 -10.08 2.80
C PRO A 114 -23.81 -8.71 2.36
N LEU A 115 -22.52 -8.61 2.00
CA LEU A 115 -21.93 -7.40 1.43
C LEU A 115 -22.59 -7.05 0.09
N LEU A 116 -22.74 -8.02 -0.80
CA LEU A 116 -23.36 -7.81 -2.11
C LEU A 116 -24.82 -7.38 -1.97
N ALA A 117 -25.57 -7.95 -1.03
CA ALA A 117 -26.94 -7.55 -0.72
C ALA A 117 -27.01 -6.10 -0.23
N HIS A 118 -26.13 -5.72 0.71
CA HIS A 118 -26.00 -4.34 1.19
C HIS A 118 -25.71 -3.38 0.02
N LEU A 119 -24.70 -3.67 -0.80
CA LEU A 119 -24.30 -2.80 -1.91
C LEU A 119 -25.37 -2.70 -3.01
N ARG A 120 -26.12 -3.78 -3.29
CA ARG A 120 -27.29 -3.73 -4.18
C ARG A 120 -28.36 -2.78 -3.65
N SER A 121 -28.65 -2.81 -2.35
CA SER A 121 -29.60 -1.88 -1.72
C SER A 121 -29.16 -0.41 -1.87
N ARG A 122 -27.84 -0.16 -1.94
CA ARG A 122 -27.22 1.14 -2.18
C ARG A 122 -27.07 1.49 -3.68
N ARG A 123 -27.71 0.75 -4.58
CA ARG A 123 -27.67 0.94 -6.04
C ARG A 123 -26.28 0.81 -6.66
N ALA A 124 -25.39 0.04 -6.05
CA ALA A 124 -24.12 -0.31 -6.69
C ALA A 124 -24.37 -1.16 -7.95
N PHE A 125 -23.75 -0.81 -9.06
CA PHE A 125 -23.85 -1.59 -10.31
C PHE A 125 -22.71 -2.60 -10.46
N ALA A 126 -21.62 -2.41 -9.75
CA ALA A 126 -20.48 -3.31 -9.68
C ALA A 126 -19.74 -3.12 -8.36
N VAL A 127 -19.05 -4.17 -7.94
CA VAL A 127 -18.19 -4.20 -6.75
C VAL A 127 -16.80 -4.57 -7.20
N ARG A 128 -15.81 -3.79 -6.78
CA ARG A 128 -14.38 -4.08 -6.96
C ARG A 128 -13.71 -4.17 -5.60
N MET A 129 -12.92 -5.21 -5.39
CA MET A 129 -12.17 -5.43 -4.17
C MET A 129 -10.75 -5.90 -4.47
N GLY A 130 -9.81 -5.65 -3.58
CA GLY A 130 -8.42 -6.07 -3.74
C GLY A 130 -7.91 -6.78 -2.48
N PRO A 131 -8.25 -8.05 -2.25
CA PRO A 131 -7.82 -8.74 -1.03
C PRO A 131 -6.29 -8.76 -0.91
N LEU A 132 -5.74 -8.35 0.24
CA LEU A 132 -4.31 -8.48 0.55
C LEU A 132 -3.94 -9.92 0.96
N VAL A 133 -4.32 -10.89 0.13
CA VAL A 133 -4.03 -12.31 0.33
C VAL A 133 -2.86 -12.69 -0.57
N PRO A 134 -1.70 -13.08 -0.01
CA PRO A 134 -0.58 -13.57 -0.80
C PRO A 134 -1.00 -14.78 -1.63
N LEU A 135 -0.46 -14.89 -2.84
CA LEU A 135 -0.61 -16.03 -3.73
C LEU A 135 0.74 -16.71 -3.93
N TYR A 136 1.79 -15.93 -4.23
CA TYR A 136 3.15 -16.44 -4.39
C TYR A 136 4.17 -15.58 -3.66
N ARG A 137 5.26 -16.21 -3.22
CA ARG A 137 6.46 -15.51 -2.73
C ARG A 137 7.70 -16.00 -3.45
N TRP A 138 8.58 -15.07 -3.81
CA TRP A 138 9.94 -15.36 -4.26
C TRP A 138 10.91 -14.65 -3.32
N ARG A 139 11.71 -15.42 -2.59
CA ARG A 139 12.76 -14.88 -1.72
C ARG A 139 13.75 -14.08 -2.54
N ALA A 140 14.45 -13.14 -1.90
CA ALA A 140 15.41 -12.26 -2.56
C ALA A 140 16.42 -13.02 -3.44
N GLY A 141 16.87 -14.20 -3.01
CA GLY A 141 17.78 -15.05 -3.78
C GLY A 141 17.17 -15.56 -5.09
N THR A 142 15.93 -16.03 -5.04
CA THR A 142 15.20 -16.54 -6.23
C THR A 142 14.92 -15.42 -7.22
N ALA A 143 14.38 -14.29 -6.76
CA ALA A 143 14.13 -13.14 -7.62
C ALA A 143 15.42 -12.59 -8.26
N LYS A 144 16.54 -12.56 -7.52
CA LYS A 144 17.86 -12.15 -8.05
C LYS A 144 18.41 -13.12 -9.08
N ARG A 145 18.22 -14.44 -8.92
CA ARG A 145 18.60 -15.41 -9.94
C ARG A 145 17.84 -15.19 -11.23
N GLY A 146 16.53 -14.94 -11.15
CA GLY A 146 15.74 -14.60 -12.35
C GLY A 146 16.17 -13.31 -13.03
N LEU A 147 16.52 -12.27 -12.26
CA LEU A 147 17.08 -11.03 -12.82
C LEU A 147 18.44 -11.22 -13.52
N ALA A 148 19.22 -12.21 -13.10
CA ALA A 148 20.52 -12.51 -13.66
C ALA A 148 20.45 -13.50 -14.83
N ASP A 149 19.30 -14.14 -15.04
CA ASP A 149 19.07 -15.13 -16.09
C ASP A 149 18.49 -14.46 -17.35
N PRO A 150 19.24 -14.39 -18.46
CA PRO A 150 18.77 -13.80 -19.71
C PRO A 150 17.55 -14.50 -20.33
N ALA A 151 17.28 -15.75 -19.95
CA ALA A 151 16.12 -16.51 -20.45
C ALA A 151 14.83 -16.19 -19.67
N THR A 152 14.94 -15.55 -18.51
CA THR A 152 13.81 -15.23 -17.64
C THR A 152 13.36 -13.79 -17.87
N SER A 153 12.11 -13.60 -18.31
CA SER A 153 11.57 -12.28 -18.64
C SER A 153 10.53 -11.77 -17.63
N ARG A 154 9.93 -12.67 -16.85
CA ARG A 154 8.88 -12.37 -15.88
C ARG A 154 9.05 -13.19 -14.60
N LEU A 155 8.54 -12.65 -13.49
CA LEU A 155 8.51 -13.37 -12.20
C LEU A 155 7.71 -14.67 -12.28
N ALA A 156 6.66 -14.70 -13.11
CA ALA A 156 5.84 -15.89 -13.31
C ALA A 156 6.59 -17.03 -14.04
N ASP A 157 7.71 -16.74 -14.70
CA ASP A 157 8.56 -17.76 -15.34
C ASP A 157 9.40 -18.51 -14.28
N LEU A 158 9.53 -17.96 -13.07
CA LEU A 158 10.24 -18.57 -11.95
C LEU A 158 9.30 -19.42 -11.10
N THR A 159 9.77 -20.60 -10.68
CA THR A 159 9.12 -21.34 -9.60
C THR A 159 9.14 -20.51 -8.32
N ALA A 160 7.96 -20.31 -7.72
CA ALA A 160 7.82 -19.60 -6.46
C ALA A 160 8.44 -20.41 -5.31
N ASP A 161 9.01 -19.71 -4.34
CA ASP A 161 9.50 -20.30 -3.09
C ASP A 161 8.36 -20.77 -2.19
N VAL A 162 7.22 -20.08 -2.27
CA VAL A 162 5.99 -20.38 -1.53
C VAL A 162 4.80 -20.14 -2.46
N GLU A 163 3.89 -21.11 -2.49
CA GLU A 163 2.53 -20.96 -3.00
C GLU A 163 1.57 -20.99 -1.80
N ASP A 164 0.77 -19.95 -1.64
CA ASP A 164 -0.10 -19.79 -0.48
C ASP A 164 -1.43 -20.53 -0.67
N ALA A 165 -1.71 -21.51 0.18
CA ALA A 165 -2.92 -22.33 0.09
C ALA A 165 -4.21 -21.51 0.20
N THR A 166 -4.22 -20.46 1.04
CA THR A 166 -5.39 -19.56 1.18
C THR A 166 -5.56 -18.74 -0.10
N GLY A 167 -4.46 -18.22 -0.65
CA GLY A 167 -4.47 -17.52 -1.94
C GLY A 167 -5.00 -18.38 -3.09
N THR A 168 -4.49 -19.60 -3.24
CA THR A 168 -4.91 -20.55 -4.28
C THR A 168 -6.38 -20.95 -4.13
N ALA A 169 -6.83 -21.24 -2.90
CA ALA A 169 -8.23 -21.54 -2.62
C ALA A 169 -9.14 -20.34 -2.93
N LEU A 170 -8.76 -19.12 -2.53
CA LEU A 170 -9.53 -17.91 -2.75
C LEU A 170 -9.68 -17.59 -4.25
N VAL A 171 -8.60 -17.67 -5.03
CA VAL A 171 -8.65 -17.47 -6.50
C VAL A 171 -9.65 -18.43 -7.13
N THR A 172 -9.64 -19.70 -6.70
CA THR A 172 -10.55 -20.73 -7.20
C THR A 172 -12.01 -20.41 -6.83
N ALA A 173 -12.25 -20.07 -5.56
CA ALA A 173 -13.57 -19.72 -5.03
C ALA A 173 -14.18 -18.48 -5.71
N LEU A 174 -13.39 -17.42 -5.92
CA LEU A 174 -13.84 -16.20 -6.58
C LEU A 174 -14.22 -16.44 -8.05
N ARG A 175 -13.41 -17.22 -8.78
CA ARG A 175 -13.74 -17.60 -10.17
C ARG A 175 -15.02 -18.42 -10.25
N ALA A 176 -15.19 -19.39 -9.34
CA ALA A 176 -16.39 -20.23 -9.30
C ALA A 176 -17.67 -19.42 -8.99
N THR A 177 -17.54 -18.29 -8.31
CA THR A 177 -18.67 -17.41 -7.92
C THR A 177 -18.87 -16.20 -8.85
N GLY A 178 -18.24 -16.22 -10.03
CA GLY A 178 -18.48 -15.24 -11.10
C GLY A 178 -17.71 -13.94 -10.96
N TRP A 179 -16.77 -13.83 -10.01
CA TRP A 179 -15.85 -12.70 -9.94
C TRP A 179 -14.83 -12.76 -11.06
N THR A 180 -14.58 -11.61 -11.68
CA THR A 180 -13.54 -11.46 -12.70
C THR A 180 -12.31 -10.85 -12.09
N GLN A 181 -11.16 -11.52 -12.22
CA GLN A 181 -9.88 -10.92 -11.84
C GLN A 181 -9.55 -9.79 -12.82
N LEU A 182 -9.24 -8.61 -12.29
CA LEU A 182 -8.75 -7.49 -13.08
C LEU A 182 -7.25 -7.69 -13.30
N GLY A 183 -6.87 -7.81 -14.58
CA GLY A 183 -5.56 -8.28 -14.98
C GLY A 183 -4.40 -7.35 -14.63
N GLY A 184 -3.33 -7.94 -14.11
CA GLY A 184 -1.98 -7.39 -13.95
C GLY A 184 -1.25 -7.24 -15.28
N GLY A 185 -1.64 -6.22 -16.05
CA GLY A 185 -0.87 -5.77 -17.21
C GLY A 185 0.55 -5.36 -16.81
N GLU A 186 1.49 -5.42 -17.76
CA GLU A 186 2.85 -4.91 -17.56
C GLU A 186 2.79 -3.38 -17.32
N GLY A 187 2.83 -2.98 -16.05
CA GLY A 187 2.82 -1.58 -15.62
C GLY A 187 1.66 -1.22 -14.68
N PHE A 188 1.75 -0.05 -14.05
CA PHE A 188 0.86 0.42 -12.98
C PHE A 188 -0.49 0.99 -13.47
N THR A 189 -1.01 0.51 -14.61
CA THR A 189 -1.94 1.30 -15.45
C THR A 189 -3.43 1.16 -15.16
N ALA A 190 -3.88 0.38 -14.17
CA ALA A 190 -5.18 0.55 -13.51
C ALA A 190 -5.30 -0.40 -12.30
N GLY A 191 -5.43 0.14 -11.09
CA GLY A 191 -5.61 -0.66 -9.87
C GLY A 191 -4.40 -0.67 -8.94
N GLN A 192 -4.49 -1.42 -7.84
CA GLN A 192 -3.38 -1.64 -6.92
C GLN A 192 -2.36 -2.64 -7.52
N PRO A 193 -1.04 -2.44 -7.28
CA PRO A 193 -0.04 -3.37 -7.75
C PRO A 193 -0.23 -4.74 -7.09
N ASP A 194 -0.24 -5.80 -7.89
CA ASP A 194 -0.36 -7.18 -7.39
C ASP A 194 1.00 -7.77 -7.00
N HIS A 195 2.12 -7.19 -7.43
CA HIS A 195 3.48 -7.56 -7.00
C HIS A 195 4.10 -6.47 -6.14
N VAL A 196 4.58 -6.81 -4.95
CA VAL A 196 5.28 -5.92 -4.02
C VAL A 196 6.60 -6.54 -3.55
N VAL A 197 7.45 -5.74 -2.92
CA VAL A 197 8.61 -6.27 -2.17
C VAL A 197 8.37 -6.03 -0.68
N GLN A 198 8.49 -7.07 0.14
CA GLN A 198 8.30 -7.01 1.58
C GLN A 198 9.56 -7.47 2.31
N ILE A 199 9.85 -6.81 3.44
CA ILE A 199 10.90 -7.23 4.37
C ILE A 199 10.20 -7.79 5.61
N PRO A 200 10.26 -9.12 5.84
CA PRO A 200 9.80 -9.71 7.09
C PRO A 200 10.64 -9.19 8.26
N LEU A 201 9.97 -8.68 9.30
CA LEU A 201 10.58 -8.08 10.49
C LEU A 201 10.37 -8.92 11.75
N LEU A 202 9.28 -9.70 11.81
CA LEU A 202 8.93 -10.46 13.01
C LEU A 202 10.10 -11.36 13.46
N GLY A 203 10.54 -11.17 14.71
CA GLY A 203 11.62 -11.94 15.31
C GLY A 203 13.03 -11.59 14.81
N ARG A 204 13.21 -10.51 14.05
CA ARG A 204 14.51 -10.08 13.52
C ARG A 204 14.97 -8.77 14.14
N THR A 205 16.24 -8.72 14.52
CA THR A 205 16.90 -7.48 14.97
C THR A 205 17.31 -6.61 13.79
N VAL A 206 17.58 -5.33 14.04
CA VAL A 206 18.13 -4.41 13.03
C VAL A 206 19.42 -4.98 12.42
N ASP A 207 20.27 -5.63 13.21
CA ASP A 207 21.49 -6.26 12.71
C ASP A 207 21.21 -7.46 11.79
N ASP A 208 20.20 -8.28 12.09
CA ASP A 208 19.76 -9.35 11.20
C ASP A 208 19.25 -8.81 9.86
N LEU A 209 18.50 -7.69 9.90
CA LEU A 209 18.03 -7.00 8.70
C LEU A 209 19.21 -6.50 7.87
N ARG A 210 20.17 -5.83 8.51
CA ARG A 210 21.38 -5.33 7.87
C ARG A 210 22.22 -6.46 7.27
N ALA A 211 22.34 -7.59 7.97
CA ALA A 211 23.08 -8.75 7.50
C ALA A 211 22.44 -9.38 6.26
N GLY A 212 21.10 -9.37 6.16
CA GLY A 212 20.34 -9.87 5.02
C GLY A 212 20.40 -8.99 3.75
N MET A 213 20.89 -7.75 3.87
CA MET A 213 21.07 -6.86 2.71
C MET A 213 22.21 -7.35 1.80
N ASN A 214 22.12 -7.00 0.51
CA ASN A 214 23.23 -7.23 -0.41
C ASN A 214 24.45 -6.34 -0.10
N GLN A 215 25.61 -6.69 -0.66
CA GLN A 215 26.86 -5.97 -0.42
C GLN A 215 26.77 -4.49 -0.84
N GLU A 216 26.10 -4.20 -1.95
CA GLU A 216 25.91 -2.84 -2.46
C GLU A 216 25.13 -1.96 -1.48
N TRP A 217 24.01 -2.44 -0.94
CA TRP A 217 23.22 -1.72 0.05
C TRP A 217 24.04 -1.41 1.30
N ARG A 218 24.73 -2.42 1.86
CA ARG A 218 25.58 -2.22 3.04
C ARG A 218 26.69 -1.19 2.79
N ARG A 219 27.27 -1.17 1.59
CA ARG A 219 28.26 -0.18 1.18
C ARG A 219 27.63 1.21 1.04
N ASN A 220 26.44 1.31 0.45
CA ASN A 220 25.73 2.58 0.27
C ASN A 220 25.32 3.20 1.61
N LEU A 221 24.92 2.39 2.60
CA LEU A 221 24.65 2.87 3.96
C LEU A 221 25.91 3.43 4.63
N ARG A 222 27.05 2.74 4.52
CA ARG A 222 28.33 3.27 5.01
C ARG A 222 28.71 4.58 4.31
N ARG A 223 28.52 4.65 2.99
CA ARG A 223 28.82 5.86 2.22
C ARG A 223 27.93 7.04 2.61
N ALA A 224 26.64 6.81 2.85
CA ALA A 224 25.73 7.86 3.33
C ALA A 224 26.16 8.39 4.70
N ALA A 225 26.51 7.50 5.63
CA ALA A 225 27.01 7.90 6.95
C ALA A 225 28.35 8.66 6.86
N GLN A 226 29.30 8.17 6.05
CA GLN A 226 30.59 8.84 5.84
C GLN A 226 30.47 10.21 5.16
N ALA A 227 29.48 10.36 4.27
CA ALA A 227 29.18 11.63 3.63
C ALA A 227 28.52 12.65 4.59
N GLY A 228 28.09 12.23 5.79
CA GLY A 228 27.42 13.10 6.76
C GLY A 228 25.92 13.27 6.50
N VAL A 229 25.28 12.35 5.78
CA VAL A 229 23.82 12.39 5.57
C VAL A 229 23.10 12.16 6.90
N VAL A 230 22.23 13.08 7.27
CA VAL A 230 21.37 12.98 8.46
C VAL A 230 19.93 12.73 8.01
N VAL A 231 19.23 11.81 8.66
CA VAL A 231 17.79 11.59 8.43
C VAL A 231 17.01 12.11 9.62
N ARG A 232 16.00 12.95 9.36
CA ARG A 232 15.06 13.43 10.37
C ARG A 232 13.61 13.13 9.99
N ARG A 233 12.74 13.11 11.00
CA ARG A 233 11.29 13.17 10.79
C ARG A 233 10.92 14.58 10.35
N GLY A 234 10.09 14.67 9.31
CA GLY A 234 9.55 15.92 8.82
C GLY A 234 8.14 16.18 9.33
N ASP A 235 7.70 17.43 9.18
CA ASP A 235 6.36 17.87 9.57
C ASP A 235 5.53 18.36 8.35
N ALA A 236 4.40 19.03 8.63
CA ALA A 236 3.54 19.58 7.57
C ALA A 236 4.23 20.65 6.71
N ALA A 237 5.17 21.44 7.26
CA ALA A 237 5.90 22.46 6.51
C ALA A 237 6.88 21.82 5.51
N ASP A 238 7.44 20.66 5.85
CA ASP A 238 8.35 19.90 4.98
C ASP A 238 7.66 19.28 3.75
N LEU A 239 6.33 19.29 3.67
CA LEU A 239 5.59 18.78 2.51
C LEU A 239 5.92 19.53 1.21
N GLU A 240 6.33 20.80 1.31
CA GLU A 240 6.80 21.57 0.16
C GLU A 240 8.13 21.03 -0.35
N THR A 241 9.11 20.84 0.53
CA THR A 241 10.41 20.24 0.23
C THR A 241 10.26 18.83 -0.35
N PHE A 242 9.42 18.00 0.28
CA PHE A 242 9.09 16.67 -0.24
C PHE A 242 8.50 16.74 -1.65
N HIS A 243 7.52 17.63 -1.89
CA HIS A 243 6.86 17.72 -3.19
C HIS A 243 7.81 18.21 -4.30
N ALA A 244 8.73 19.13 -3.98
CA ALA A 244 9.76 19.58 -4.91
C ALA A 244 10.67 18.41 -5.36
N LEU A 245 11.17 17.61 -4.41
CA LEU A 245 11.95 16.40 -4.71
C LEU A 245 11.12 15.39 -5.53
N TYR A 246 9.83 15.25 -5.20
CA TYR A 246 8.93 14.32 -5.88
C TYR A 246 8.64 14.74 -7.32
N ALA A 247 8.47 16.04 -7.57
CA ALA A 247 8.32 16.59 -8.91
C ALA A 247 9.60 16.41 -9.75
N GLU A 248 10.79 16.62 -9.16
CA GLU A 248 12.07 16.33 -9.83
C GLU A 248 12.16 14.84 -10.20
N THR A 249 11.83 13.96 -9.25
CA THR A 249 11.81 12.50 -9.45
C THR A 249 10.84 12.12 -10.58
N ALA A 250 9.65 12.72 -10.61
CA ALA A 250 8.65 12.49 -11.65
C ALA A 250 9.10 12.96 -13.04
N GLY A 251 9.79 14.09 -13.13
CA GLY A 251 10.38 14.58 -14.36
C GLY A 251 11.47 13.65 -14.90
N ARG A 252 12.37 13.19 -14.02
CA ARG A 252 13.45 12.25 -14.35
C ARG A 252 12.92 10.88 -14.79
N ASP A 253 11.95 10.34 -14.05
CA ASP A 253 11.45 8.98 -14.24
C ASP A 253 10.20 8.94 -15.14
N HIS A 254 9.86 10.07 -15.77
CA HIS A 254 8.81 10.24 -16.79
C HIS A 254 7.39 9.81 -16.38
N PHE A 255 7.00 10.06 -15.12
CA PHE A 255 5.62 9.85 -14.66
C PHE A 255 4.91 11.15 -14.30
N THR A 256 3.58 11.12 -14.20
CA THR A 256 2.79 12.28 -13.81
C THR A 256 2.74 12.40 -12.28
N PRO A 257 3.30 13.46 -11.67
CA PRO A 257 3.28 13.61 -10.22
C PRO A 257 1.86 13.95 -9.73
N ARG A 258 1.53 13.49 -8.52
CA ARG A 258 0.37 13.97 -7.77
C ARG A 258 0.60 15.45 -7.37
N PRO A 259 -0.46 16.29 -7.34
CA PRO A 259 -0.33 17.67 -6.91
C PRO A 259 -0.01 17.74 -5.41
N ARG A 260 0.67 18.81 -4.97
CA ARG A 260 1.01 19.02 -3.54
C ARG A 260 -0.20 18.91 -2.62
N SER A 261 -1.36 19.43 -3.07
CA SER A 261 -2.63 19.37 -2.33
C SER A 261 -3.08 17.95 -2.00
N TYR A 262 -2.67 16.94 -2.78
CA TYR A 262 -2.91 15.54 -2.45
C TYR A 262 -2.20 15.13 -1.17
N PHE A 263 -0.91 15.47 -1.06
CA PHE A 263 -0.09 15.14 0.11
C PHE A 263 -0.49 15.97 1.33
N THR A 264 -0.87 17.24 1.16
CA THR A 264 -1.44 18.05 2.25
C THR A 264 -2.74 17.44 2.79
N ARG A 265 -3.64 16.97 1.93
CA ARG A 265 -4.86 16.26 2.38
C ARG A 265 -4.52 14.95 3.09
N MET A 266 -3.59 14.18 2.54
CA MET A 266 -3.13 12.94 3.17
C MET A 266 -2.53 13.22 4.55
N TRP A 267 -1.69 14.25 4.70
CA TRP A 267 -1.12 14.63 5.99
C TRP A 267 -2.19 14.96 7.03
N ARG A 268 -3.14 15.84 6.68
CA ARG A 268 -4.25 16.23 7.58
C ARG A 268 -5.12 15.04 7.96
N ALA A 269 -5.43 14.15 7.01
CA ALA A 269 -6.27 13.00 7.26
C ALA A 269 -5.66 12.00 8.25
N PHE A 270 -4.33 11.89 8.28
CA PHE A 270 -3.60 10.98 9.17
C PHE A 270 -3.07 11.68 10.43
N HIS A 271 -3.22 13.01 10.54
CA HIS A 271 -2.89 13.80 11.74
C HIS A 271 -4.05 14.76 12.10
N PRO A 272 -5.21 14.23 12.55
CA PRO A 272 -6.37 15.06 12.83
C PRO A 272 -6.24 15.97 14.08
N GLU A 273 -5.11 15.98 14.79
CA GLU A 273 -4.86 16.86 15.94
C GLU A 273 -3.70 17.82 15.66
N SER A 274 -3.98 18.87 14.89
CA SER A 274 -3.16 20.09 14.84
C SER A 274 -3.96 21.32 14.39
N ASP A 275 -5.28 21.33 14.60
CA ASP A 275 -6.11 22.53 14.41
C ASP A 275 -6.51 23.05 15.80
N GLY A 276 -5.86 24.13 16.21
CA GLY A 276 -5.89 24.67 17.57
C GLY A 276 -7.29 25.04 18.06
N THR A 277 -7.63 24.51 19.23
CA THR A 277 -8.29 25.32 20.26
C THR A 277 -7.17 25.88 21.14
N GLY A 278 -6.93 27.18 21.01
CA GLY A 278 -5.94 27.87 21.81
C GLY A 278 -6.32 27.87 23.27
N ASP A 279 -5.45 27.33 24.10
CA ASP A 279 -5.15 27.95 25.39
C ASP A 279 -3.67 28.30 25.38
N ALA A 280 -3.39 29.59 25.30
CA ALA A 280 -2.05 30.15 25.27
C ALA A 280 -1.51 30.19 26.70
N GLY A 281 -0.87 29.10 27.14
CA GLY A 281 0.04 29.15 28.30
C GLY A 281 1.34 29.86 27.93
N PRO A 282 1.93 30.68 28.82
CA PRO A 282 2.98 31.62 28.43
C PRO A 282 4.28 30.92 28.06
N ALA A 283 4.96 31.50 27.08
CA ALA A 283 6.25 31.08 26.55
C ALA A 283 7.31 30.93 27.65
N GLY A 284 7.73 29.70 27.90
CA GLY A 284 8.95 29.36 28.61
C GLY A 284 10.07 29.05 27.63
N THR A 285 11.11 29.87 27.62
CA THR A 285 12.35 29.68 26.87
C THR A 285 13.16 28.54 27.50
N SER A 286 13.57 27.53 26.74
CA SER A 286 14.75 26.72 27.11
C SER A 286 15.38 26.00 25.91
N ALA A 287 16.71 25.99 25.93
CA ALA A 287 17.63 25.58 24.90
C ALA A 287 17.74 24.05 24.68
N GLY A 288 18.33 23.73 23.52
CA GLY A 288 18.83 22.44 23.05
C GLY A 288 19.03 21.28 24.04
N GLY A 289 18.36 20.18 23.72
CA GLY A 289 18.64 18.81 24.16
C GLY A 289 18.17 17.84 23.08
N PRO A 290 18.70 16.60 23.01
CA PRO A 290 18.29 15.64 21.98
C PRO A 290 16.81 15.34 22.16
N ALA A 291 16.04 15.40 21.07
CA ALA A 291 14.63 15.07 21.08
C ALA A 291 14.46 13.64 21.61
N GLU A 292 13.92 13.50 22.82
CA GLU A 292 13.46 12.23 23.34
C GLU A 292 12.49 11.64 22.32
N ALA A 293 12.76 10.42 21.88
CA ALA A 293 11.86 9.67 21.03
C ALA A 293 10.50 9.60 21.74
N PRO A 294 9.38 9.88 21.04
CA PRO A 294 8.08 9.70 21.66
C PRO A 294 7.91 8.21 21.98
N THR A 295 8.08 7.88 23.26
CA THR A 295 7.87 6.56 23.87
C THR A 295 6.39 6.32 24.15
N GLY A 296 5.54 6.64 23.17
CA GLY A 296 4.12 6.37 23.22
C GLY A 296 3.77 5.30 22.21
N SER A 297 3.52 4.07 22.67
CA SER A 297 2.65 3.17 21.91
C SER A 297 1.31 3.91 21.75
N PRO A 298 0.85 4.21 20.52
CA PRO A 298 -0.22 5.16 20.33
C PRO A 298 -1.48 4.62 20.99
N VAL A 299 -2.05 5.44 21.86
CA VAL A 299 -3.38 5.24 22.41
C VAL A 299 -4.37 5.21 21.22
N GLY A 300 -4.74 4.00 20.80
CA GLY A 300 -5.72 3.73 19.73
C GLY A 300 -5.08 3.34 18.39
N GLY A 301 -5.54 2.22 17.82
CA GLY A 301 -5.10 1.63 16.56
C GLY A 301 -5.37 2.45 15.29
N ARG A 302 -4.91 3.70 15.25
CA ARG A 302 -5.01 4.59 14.08
C ARG A 302 -3.78 4.43 13.19
N PRO A 303 -3.92 4.66 11.88
CA PRO A 303 -2.76 4.70 11.01
C PRO A 303 -1.98 6.00 11.23
N GLU A 304 -0.65 5.92 11.23
CA GLU A 304 0.25 7.06 11.36
C GLU A 304 1.01 7.27 10.05
N LEU A 305 1.06 8.51 9.54
CA LEU A 305 1.85 8.88 8.36
C LEU A 305 3.11 9.60 8.81
N ARG A 306 4.29 9.05 8.54
CA ARG A 306 5.57 9.73 8.81
C ARG A 306 6.22 10.21 7.52
N LEU A 307 6.76 11.41 7.54
CA LEU A 307 7.66 11.95 6.51
C LEU A 307 9.10 11.86 7.02
N TYR A 308 10.01 11.40 6.18
CA TYR A 308 11.44 11.37 6.44
C TYR A 308 12.15 12.24 5.40
N LEU A 309 13.13 13.03 5.84
CA LEU A 309 14.04 13.77 4.96
C LEU A 309 15.48 13.37 5.26
N ALA A 310 16.24 13.04 4.22
CA ALA A 310 17.69 12.88 4.29
C ALA A 310 18.35 14.15 3.78
N GLU A 311 19.12 14.79 4.64
CA GLU A 311 19.74 16.09 4.44
C GLU A 311 21.27 15.98 4.47
N LEU A 312 21.93 16.82 3.68
CA LEU A 312 23.37 17.01 3.69
C LEU A 312 23.67 18.50 3.54
N ASP A 313 24.42 19.07 4.49
CA ASP A 313 24.73 20.50 4.54
C ASP A 313 23.49 21.41 4.47
N GLY A 314 22.42 21.04 5.18
CA GLY A 314 21.15 21.79 5.20
C GLY A 314 20.27 21.61 3.95
N GLU A 315 20.66 20.75 3.01
CA GLU A 315 19.90 20.51 1.79
C GLU A 315 19.25 19.11 1.79
N ALA A 316 17.94 19.04 1.56
CA ALA A 316 17.23 17.78 1.41
C ALA A 316 17.59 17.10 0.07
N LEU A 317 18.12 15.89 0.14
CA LEU A 317 18.54 15.09 -1.03
C LEU A 317 17.56 13.96 -1.34
N ALA A 318 16.88 13.41 -0.32
CA ALA A 318 15.86 12.40 -0.49
C ALA A 318 14.78 12.53 0.59
N ALA A 319 13.59 12.06 0.29
CA ALA A 319 12.48 12.02 1.23
C ALA A 319 11.59 10.80 0.98
N ALA A 320 10.91 10.34 2.03
CA ALA A 320 9.93 9.26 1.94
C ALA A 320 8.77 9.47 2.90
N THR A 321 7.58 9.07 2.48
CA THR A 321 6.44 8.88 3.36
C THR A 321 6.26 7.40 3.68
N VAL A 322 5.98 7.11 4.95
CA VAL A 322 5.68 5.76 5.45
C VAL A 322 4.39 5.82 6.22
N VAL A 323 3.46 4.92 5.96
CA VAL A 323 2.26 4.75 6.78
C VAL A 323 2.45 3.51 7.64
N THR A 324 2.15 3.58 8.93
CA THR A 324 2.12 2.42 9.84
C THR A 324 0.69 2.20 10.33
N LEU A 325 0.26 0.94 10.38
CA LEU A 325 -1.01 0.52 11.01
C LEU A 325 -0.88 -0.92 11.48
N ALA A 326 -1.32 -1.19 12.70
CA ALA A 326 -1.22 -2.50 13.32
C ALA A 326 0.23 -3.02 13.28
N ARG A 327 0.47 -4.10 12.54
CA ARG A 327 1.78 -4.76 12.44
C ARG A 327 2.44 -4.54 11.06
N HIS A 328 2.00 -3.54 10.31
CA HIS A 328 2.49 -3.27 8.96
C HIS A 328 2.97 -1.82 8.81
N ALA A 329 4.11 -1.67 8.14
CA ALA A 329 4.63 -0.39 7.65
C ALA A 329 4.65 -0.41 6.12
N TRP A 330 4.09 0.62 5.47
CA TRP A 330 4.07 0.76 4.01
C TRP A 330 4.88 1.99 3.60
N TYR A 331 5.92 1.77 2.80
CA TYR A 331 6.65 2.84 2.11
C TYR A 331 5.77 3.43 0.99
N GLY A 332 5.02 4.48 1.32
CA GLY A 332 3.97 5.04 0.47
C GLY A 332 4.51 5.73 -0.78
N TYR A 333 5.30 6.79 -0.58
CA TYR A 333 5.92 7.57 -1.65
C TYR A 333 7.36 7.90 -1.29
N GLY A 334 8.23 8.01 -2.28
CA GLY A 334 9.55 8.58 -2.05
C GLY A 334 10.08 9.31 -3.25
N ALA A 335 11.08 10.13 -2.97
CA ALA A 335 11.62 11.11 -3.88
C ALA A 335 13.09 11.32 -3.58
N SER A 336 13.88 11.62 -4.61
CA SER A 336 15.28 11.98 -4.43
C SER A 336 15.80 12.80 -5.60
N THR A 337 16.66 13.75 -5.29
CA THR A 337 17.34 14.57 -6.29
C THR A 337 18.44 13.79 -7.01
N SER A 338 18.76 14.22 -8.23
CA SER A 338 19.89 13.72 -9.00
C SER A 338 21.23 14.30 -8.55
N ARG A 339 21.17 15.43 -7.83
CA ARG A 339 22.32 16.13 -7.23
C ARG A 339 22.88 15.29 -6.07
N ARG A 340 24.21 15.27 -5.92
CA ARG A 340 24.90 14.52 -4.85
C ARG A 340 24.38 13.08 -4.67
N ARG A 341 23.99 12.40 -5.77
CA ARG A 341 23.46 11.02 -5.77
C ARG A 341 24.40 10.02 -5.13
N ASP A 342 25.68 10.35 -5.14
CA ASP A 342 26.74 9.57 -4.57
C ASP A 342 26.75 9.62 -3.03
N ALA A 343 26.06 10.59 -2.41
CA ALA A 343 25.78 10.61 -0.97
C ALA A 343 24.79 9.52 -0.52
N ARG A 344 24.10 8.84 -1.45
CA ARG A 344 23.18 7.71 -1.17
C ARG A 344 22.06 8.02 -0.16
N ALA A 345 21.55 9.24 -0.19
CA ALA A 345 20.48 9.71 0.71
C ALA A 345 19.24 8.82 0.70
N SER A 346 18.81 8.27 -0.45
CA SER A 346 17.66 7.37 -0.53
C SER A 346 17.86 6.06 0.25
N ASN A 347 19.10 5.56 0.34
CA ASN A 347 19.40 4.39 1.18
C ASN A 347 19.30 4.75 2.67
N ALA A 348 19.77 5.93 3.07
CA ALA A 348 19.69 6.40 4.45
C ALA A 348 18.23 6.56 4.90
N VAL A 349 17.38 7.20 4.08
CA VAL A 349 15.94 7.35 4.39
C VAL A 349 15.27 6.00 4.63
N GLN A 350 15.46 5.04 3.72
CA GLN A 350 14.85 3.71 3.85
C GLN A 350 15.39 2.95 5.06
N TRP A 351 16.68 3.11 5.39
CA TRP A 351 17.27 2.48 6.55
C TRP A 351 16.71 3.05 7.86
N GLN A 352 16.55 4.37 7.96
CA GLN A 352 15.90 4.97 9.12
C GLN A 352 14.44 4.52 9.26
N ALA A 353 13.67 4.59 8.18
CA ALA A 353 12.28 4.15 8.17
C ALA A 353 12.10 2.67 8.56
N LEU A 354 13.03 1.80 8.12
CA LEU A 354 13.03 0.38 8.49
C LEU A 354 13.33 0.17 9.97
N GLN A 355 14.29 0.91 10.54
CA GLN A 355 14.60 0.86 11.97
C GLN A 355 13.41 1.33 12.82
N ASP A 356 12.76 2.43 12.42
CA ASP A 356 11.56 2.94 13.08
C ASP A 356 10.42 1.91 13.03
N ALA A 357 10.20 1.24 11.89
CA ALA A 357 9.19 0.19 11.78
C ALA A 357 9.46 -1.02 12.70
N VAL A 358 10.73 -1.39 12.89
CA VAL A 358 11.12 -2.42 13.87
C VAL A 358 10.83 -1.95 15.29
N ALA A 359 11.18 -0.70 15.62
CA ALA A 359 10.92 -0.11 16.94
C ALA A 359 9.42 -0.03 17.27
N ASP A 360 8.58 0.20 16.25
CA ASP A 360 7.12 0.19 16.39
C ASP A 360 6.51 -1.22 16.55
N GLY A 361 7.32 -2.28 16.46
CA GLY A 361 6.83 -3.66 16.52
C GLY A 361 6.11 -4.11 15.25
N CYS A 362 6.39 -3.49 14.09
CA CYS A 362 5.86 -3.99 12.82
C CYS A 362 6.42 -5.38 12.52
N HIS A 363 5.59 -6.24 11.92
CA HIS A 363 5.98 -7.57 11.45
C HIS A 363 6.49 -7.55 10.01
N VAL A 364 6.13 -6.52 9.23
CA VAL A 364 6.48 -6.39 7.82
C VAL A 364 6.72 -4.92 7.49
N TYR A 365 7.79 -4.65 6.72
CA TYR A 365 8.00 -3.40 6.01
C TYR A 365 7.79 -3.62 4.51
N ASP A 366 6.72 -3.04 3.96
CA ASP A 366 6.29 -3.18 2.57
C ASP A 366 6.85 -2.03 1.73
N LEU A 367 7.79 -2.35 0.83
CA LEU A 367 8.40 -1.41 -0.11
C LEU A 367 7.47 -1.05 -1.29
N ARG A 368 6.24 -1.57 -1.30
CA ARG A 368 5.19 -1.38 -2.30
C ARG A 368 5.55 -1.91 -3.69
N GLY A 369 4.70 -1.57 -4.64
CA GLY A 369 4.61 -2.16 -5.96
C GLY A 369 5.90 -2.22 -6.77
N ILE A 370 6.08 -3.34 -7.48
CA ILE A 370 7.05 -3.54 -8.56
C ILE A 370 6.32 -3.97 -9.82
N GLY A 371 6.98 -3.87 -10.98
CA GLY A 371 6.49 -4.57 -12.17
C GLY A 371 6.68 -6.08 -12.03
N SER A 372 5.92 -6.86 -12.81
CA SER A 372 6.07 -8.31 -12.91
C SER A 372 7.22 -8.75 -13.83
N THR A 373 7.75 -7.82 -14.63
CA THR A 373 8.86 -8.05 -15.56
C THR A 373 10.20 -8.13 -14.83
N LEU A 374 11.04 -9.06 -15.27
CA LEU A 374 12.45 -9.21 -14.91
C LEU A 374 13.39 -8.75 -16.02
N ASP A 375 12.84 -8.20 -17.12
CA ASP A 375 13.61 -7.67 -18.24
C ASP A 375 14.58 -6.56 -17.74
N PRO A 376 15.91 -6.74 -17.91
CA PRO A 376 16.89 -5.72 -17.55
C PRO A 376 16.71 -4.39 -18.30
N GLY A 377 16.10 -4.42 -19.48
CA GLY A 377 15.78 -3.25 -20.31
C GLY A 377 14.53 -2.48 -19.85
N SER A 378 13.76 -3.03 -18.92
CA SER A 378 12.58 -2.35 -18.36
C SER A 378 12.98 -1.06 -17.61
N PRO A 379 12.23 0.04 -17.77
CA PRO A 379 12.41 1.26 -16.95
C PRO A 379 12.31 0.99 -15.44
N LEU A 380 11.63 -0.08 -15.04
CA LEU A 380 11.41 -0.46 -13.63
C LEU A 380 12.50 -1.39 -13.07
N ALA A 381 13.43 -1.87 -13.90
CA ALA A 381 14.45 -2.83 -13.48
C ALA A 381 15.37 -2.25 -12.39
N GLY A 382 15.69 -0.96 -12.47
CA GLY A 382 16.47 -0.26 -11.44
C GLY A 382 15.76 -0.22 -10.08
N LEU A 383 14.45 0.06 -10.08
CA LEU A 383 13.61 0.07 -8.88
C LEU A 383 13.53 -1.32 -8.24
N LEU A 384 13.34 -2.36 -9.06
CA LEU A 384 13.31 -3.74 -8.59
C LEU A 384 14.65 -4.15 -7.96
N ARG A 385 15.79 -3.87 -8.61
CA ARG A 385 17.12 -4.12 -8.07
C ARG A 385 17.36 -3.40 -6.75
N PHE A 386 16.95 -2.13 -6.66
CA PHE A 386 17.03 -1.36 -5.43
C PHE A 386 16.27 -2.04 -4.29
N LYS A 387 15.00 -2.41 -4.51
CA LYS A 387 14.16 -3.04 -3.49
C LYS A 387 14.67 -4.41 -3.07
N LEU A 388 15.04 -5.28 -4.01
CA LEU A 388 15.62 -6.60 -3.71
C LEU A 388 16.99 -6.52 -3.01
N GLY A 389 17.70 -5.40 -3.18
CA GLY A 389 18.96 -5.15 -2.48
C GLY A 389 18.82 -5.08 -0.96
N THR A 390 17.64 -4.70 -0.45
CA THR A 390 17.32 -4.70 0.99
C THR A 390 17.29 -6.09 1.63
N GLY A 391 17.23 -7.15 0.80
CA GLY A 391 16.96 -8.51 1.28
C GLY A 391 15.47 -8.86 1.34
N GLY A 392 14.58 -7.95 0.94
CA GLY A 392 13.15 -8.21 0.85
C GLY A 392 12.79 -9.28 -0.19
N GLU A 393 11.68 -9.97 0.06
CA GLU A 393 11.08 -10.96 -0.83
C GLU A 393 10.02 -10.31 -1.73
N VAL A 394 9.85 -10.85 -2.93
CA VAL A 394 8.73 -10.48 -3.81
C VAL A 394 7.50 -11.23 -3.35
N VAL A 395 6.40 -10.53 -3.18
CA VAL A 395 5.09 -11.11 -2.87
C VAL A 395 4.13 -10.73 -3.99
N ARG A 396 3.47 -11.74 -4.57
CA ARG A 396 2.32 -11.54 -5.44
C ARG A 396 1.04 -11.79 -4.66
N TYR A 397 0.15 -10.81 -4.62
CA TYR A 397 -1.19 -10.95 -4.06
C TYR A 397 -2.16 -11.55 -5.09
N VAL A 398 -3.33 -12.02 -4.62
CA VAL A 398 -4.43 -12.48 -5.49
C VAL A 398 -4.97 -11.37 -6.43
N GLY A 399 -4.57 -10.12 -6.23
CA GLY A 399 -4.89 -8.99 -7.10
C GLY A 399 -6.29 -8.42 -6.90
N GLU A 400 -6.74 -7.60 -7.85
CA GLU A 400 -8.07 -7.00 -7.81
C GLU A 400 -9.12 -7.88 -8.50
N TRP A 401 -10.33 -7.88 -7.95
CA TRP A 401 -11.46 -8.66 -8.41
C TRP A 401 -12.69 -7.78 -8.55
N GLU A 402 -13.49 -8.04 -9.59
CA GLU A 402 -14.70 -7.29 -9.88
C GLU A 402 -15.88 -8.22 -10.14
N LEU A 403 -17.02 -7.88 -9.53
CA LEU A 403 -18.30 -8.53 -9.76
C LEU A 403 -19.31 -7.51 -10.29
N SER A 404 -19.95 -7.86 -11.41
CA SER A 404 -21.05 -7.06 -11.96
C SER A 404 -22.36 -7.38 -11.23
N LEU A 405 -22.94 -6.39 -10.56
CA LEU A 405 -24.26 -6.49 -9.93
C LEU A 405 -25.40 -6.18 -10.91
N SER A 406 -25.11 -5.35 -11.92
CA SER A 406 -26.02 -5.03 -13.02
C SER A 406 -25.26 -4.98 -14.33
N ARG A 407 -25.48 -5.97 -15.19
CA ARG A 407 -24.81 -6.10 -16.49
C ARG A 407 -24.98 -4.85 -17.36
N THR A 408 -26.20 -4.31 -17.44
CA THR A 408 -26.51 -3.13 -18.26
C THR A 408 -25.68 -1.91 -17.86
N TRP A 409 -25.64 -1.60 -16.56
CA TRP A 409 -24.91 -0.43 -16.06
C TRP A 409 -23.41 -0.63 -16.06
N HIS A 410 -22.96 -1.87 -15.83
CA HIS A 410 -21.56 -2.23 -15.95
C HIS A 410 -21.04 -2.07 -17.38
N THR A 411 -21.78 -2.53 -18.38
CA THR A 411 -21.45 -2.32 -19.80
C THR A 411 -21.44 -0.83 -20.15
N ALA A 412 -22.45 -0.06 -19.71
CA ALA A 412 -22.48 1.39 -19.92
C ALA A 412 -21.25 2.09 -19.31
N PHE A 413 -20.86 1.70 -18.10
CA PHE A 413 -19.68 2.22 -17.42
C PHE A 413 -18.39 1.90 -18.20
N ARG A 414 -18.19 0.64 -18.60
CA ARG A 414 -16.99 0.22 -19.35
C ARG A 414 -16.86 0.95 -20.69
N THR A 415 -17.96 1.09 -21.42
CA THR A 415 -18.00 1.82 -22.69
C THR A 415 -17.72 3.32 -22.49
N GLY A 416 -18.29 3.92 -21.44
CA GLY A 416 -18.03 5.31 -21.06
C GLY A 416 -16.57 5.56 -20.71
N MET A 417 -15.94 4.68 -19.93
CA MET A 417 -14.50 4.76 -19.60
C MET A 417 -13.61 4.66 -20.85
N ALA A 418 -13.93 3.74 -21.77
CA ALA A 418 -13.19 3.59 -23.02
C ALA A 418 -13.33 4.82 -23.94
N ALA A 419 -14.48 5.49 -23.95
CA ALA A 419 -14.67 6.74 -24.67
C ALA A 419 -13.88 7.90 -24.02
N GLN A 420 -13.90 8.01 -22.69
CA GLN A 420 -13.16 9.04 -21.96
C GLN A 420 -11.64 8.88 -22.10
N SER A 421 -11.11 7.65 -22.07
CA SER A 421 -9.68 7.42 -22.28
C SER A 421 -9.23 7.81 -23.69
N ARG A 422 -10.06 7.55 -24.71
CA ARG A 422 -9.84 8.01 -26.11
C ARG A 422 -9.86 9.53 -26.23
N VAL A 423 -10.82 10.21 -25.61
CA VAL A 423 -10.91 11.68 -25.62
C VAL A 423 -9.73 12.32 -24.88
N ARG A 424 -9.33 11.78 -23.73
CA ARG A 424 -8.13 12.24 -22.99
C ARG A 424 -6.85 12.04 -23.81
N ALA A 425 -6.71 10.89 -24.49
CA ALA A 425 -5.59 10.63 -25.39
C ALA A 425 -5.55 11.61 -26.58
N MET A 426 -6.71 11.94 -27.16
CA MET A 426 -6.81 12.95 -28.21
C MET A 426 -6.40 14.33 -27.70
N ARG A 427 -6.96 14.80 -26.57
CA ARG A 427 -6.60 16.10 -25.97
C ARG A 427 -5.11 16.21 -25.63
N LYS A 428 -4.49 15.12 -25.15
CA LYS A 428 -3.05 15.05 -24.87
C LYS A 428 -2.22 15.17 -26.16
N ARG A 429 -2.66 14.56 -27.27
CA ARG A 429 -2.01 14.71 -28.59
C ARG A 429 -2.18 16.12 -29.16
N THR A 430 -3.31 16.78 -28.95
CA THR A 430 -3.54 18.15 -29.42
C THR A 430 -2.73 19.16 -28.61
N ALA A 431 -2.66 19.01 -27.28
CA ALA A 431 -1.84 19.84 -26.40
C ALA A 431 -0.33 19.67 -26.68
N GLY A 432 0.14 18.44 -26.91
CA GLY A 432 1.53 18.16 -27.28
C GLY A 432 1.91 18.60 -28.70
N ARG A 433 0.94 18.96 -29.56
CA ARG A 433 1.19 19.52 -30.89
C ARG A 433 1.30 21.05 -30.87
N ALA A 434 0.76 21.71 -29.83
CA ALA A 434 0.88 23.14 -29.61
C ALA A 434 2.23 23.55 -28.96
N THR A 435 2.91 22.61 -28.29
CA THR A 435 4.27 22.76 -27.76
C THR A 435 5.21 21.93 -28.62
N GLY A 436 5.90 22.53 -29.58
CA GLY A 436 6.65 21.84 -30.63
C GLY A 436 7.61 20.74 -30.15
N GLY A 437 7.49 19.57 -30.79
CA GLY A 437 8.59 18.68 -31.18
C GLY A 437 9.38 17.96 -30.10
N THR A 438 8.88 16.83 -29.59
CA THR A 438 9.64 15.55 -29.50
C THR A 438 8.62 14.42 -29.27
N THR A 439 8.71 13.33 -30.05
CA THR A 439 7.87 12.14 -29.90
C THR A 439 8.02 11.55 -28.50
N PRO A 440 6.96 11.41 -27.67
CA PRO A 440 7.10 10.68 -26.42
C PRO A 440 7.03 9.18 -26.73
N ALA A 441 8.10 8.47 -26.37
CA ALA A 441 8.03 7.03 -26.17
C ALA A 441 6.93 6.72 -25.14
N SER A 442 6.25 5.59 -25.33
CA SER A 442 5.22 5.07 -24.44
C SER A 442 5.70 5.02 -22.98
N GLY A 443 5.35 6.04 -22.20
CA GLY A 443 5.78 6.18 -20.82
C GLY A 443 5.04 5.20 -19.91
N THR A 444 5.80 4.30 -19.28
CA THR A 444 5.38 3.46 -18.16
C THR A 444 5.17 4.35 -16.94
N GLN A 445 3.94 4.40 -16.40
CA GLN A 445 3.65 5.08 -15.13
C GLN A 445 4.47 4.42 -14.01
N ALA A 446 5.11 5.19 -13.13
CA ALA A 446 5.69 4.69 -11.88
C ALA A 446 4.60 4.52 -10.80
N PRO A 447 4.85 3.80 -9.68
CA PRO A 447 3.82 3.36 -8.75
C PRO A 447 3.04 4.54 -8.16
N SER A 448 1.77 4.65 -8.52
CA SER A 448 0.82 5.51 -7.81
C SER A 448 -0.01 4.62 -6.89
N THR A 449 0.19 4.75 -5.58
CA THR A 449 -0.50 3.99 -4.52
C THR A 449 -1.97 4.41 -4.29
N GLY A 450 -2.56 5.13 -5.25
CA GLY A 450 -3.95 5.54 -5.20
C GLY A 450 -4.64 5.11 -6.47
N GLY A 451 -5.31 3.96 -6.43
CA GLY A 451 -6.26 3.55 -7.45
C GLY A 451 -7.23 4.70 -7.76
N GLU A 452 -7.03 5.35 -8.89
CA GLU A 452 -8.04 6.14 -9.57
C GLU A 452 -8.41 5.35 -10.81
N SER A 453 -9.31 4.38 -10.62
CA SER A 453 -10.06 3.78 -11.72
C SER A 453 -11.40 4.44 -11.84
#